data_AF-A0A1F3T5D9-F1
#
_entry.id   AF-A0A1F3T5D9-F1
#
_cell.length_a   1.000
_cell.length_b   1.000
_cell.length_c   1.000
_cell.angle_alpha   90.00
_cell.angle_beta   90.00
_cell.angle_gamma   90.00
#
_symmetry.space_group_name_H-M   'P 1'
#
loop_
_entity.id
_entity.type
_entity.pdbx_description
1 polymer ?
#
loop_
_entity_poly.entity_id
_entity_poly.type
_entity_poly.pdbx_seq_one_letter_code
_entity_poly.pdbx_strand_id
1 'polypeptide(L)'
;MPLTKNVFRVSALLCTISVSGVFSVTTAGAAAPAAEFEYPELAVTPRASERLDMEAGKEADRKWTTHLPIQFSATTTTIAGILQLMDPNDDKNSTEAGFVGASVGAGWLVLTSLLANHYAPYASAQKEVAGMAKRSPREQLLRERIAEERLEAAATAARRLQWFSVAFNAGAAGFMAANANPNSVSMVAAGAAAVSAFVPLIFPYRWQQVARDQRNYKKKIYAPLATATVLPEPSTGALAPGLVLTFLF
;
A
#
# COMPACT_ATOMS: atom_id res chain seq x y z
N MET A 1 24.81 56.69 5.27
CA MET A 1 23.56 56.01 5.68
C MET A 1 23.80 54.51 5.78
N PRO A 2 23.98 53.94 6.98
CA PRO A 2 24.09 52.49 7.15
C PRO A 2 22.73 51.89 7.55
N LEU A 3 22.29 50.86 6.81
CA LEU A 3 21.09 50.06 7.10
C LEU A 3 21.44 48.95 8.09
N THR A 4 20.80 49.00 9.25
CA THR A 4 20.93 48.05 10.36
C THR A 4 20.20 46.73 10.05
N LYS A 5 20.91 45.61 10.24
CA LYS A 5 20.36 44.25 10.15
C LYS A 5 19.65 43.90 11.47
N ASN A 6 18.34 43.72 11.43
CA ASN A 6 17.55 43.18 12.53
C ASN A 6 17.64 41.65 12.54
N VAL A 7 18.22 41.10 13.62
CA VAL A 7 18.30 39.66 13.90
C VAL A 7 17.10 39.29 14.77
N PHE A 8 16.12 38.61 14.18
CA PHE A 8 15.01 38.00 14.92
C PHE A 8 15.52 36.74 15.64
N ARG A 9 15.59 36.79 16.99
CA ARG A 9 15.80 35.61 17.82
C ARG A 9 14.44 34.97 18.14
N VAL A 10 14.18 33.80 17.57
CA VAL A 10 13.05 32.94 17.93
C VAL A 10 13.47 32.10 19.14
N SER A 11 12.98 32.46 20.33
CA SER A 11 13.12 31.64 21.53
C SER A 11 12.17 30.44 21.43
N ALA A 12 12.74 29.26 21.17
CA ALA A 12 12.02 27.99 21.25
C ALA A 12 11.81 27.61 22.73
N LEU A 13 10.57 27.70 23.19
CA LEU A 13 10.16 27.24 24.52
C LEU A 13 10.04 25.71 24.49
N LEU A 14 11.08 25.02 24.94
CA LEU A 14 11.05 23.58 25.17
C LEU A 14 10.15 23.29 26.37
N CYS A 15 8.92 22.85 26.10
CA CYS A 15 8.00 22.31 27.09
C CYS A 15 8.35 20.83 27.31
N THR A 16 9.14 20.55 28.34
CA THR A 16 9.50 19.20 28.76
C THR A 16 8.31 18.57 29.49
N ILE A 17 7.51 17.77 28.77
CA ILE A 17 6.44 16.96 29.39
C ILE A 17 7.10 15.70 29.96
N SER A 18 7.42 15.72 31.26
CA SER A 18 7.84 14.55 32.01
C SER A 18 6.62 13.67 32.33
N VAL A 19 6.36 12.66 31.49
CA VAL A 19 5.36 11.61 31.79
C VAL A 19 6.00 10.56 32.70
N SER A 20 5.83 10.71 34.01
CA SER A 20 6.17 9.69 35.01
C SER A 20 5.07 8.62 35.03
N GLY A 21 5.02 7.77 33.99
CA GLY A 21 4.14 6.61 33.97
C GLY A 21 4.71 5.50 34.84
N VAL A 22 4.10 5.25 36.01
CA VAL A 22 4.41 4.06 36.81
C VAL A 22 3.81 2.84 36.09
N PHE A 23 4.66 2.08 35.40
CA PHE A 23 4.27 0.87 34.68
C PHE A 23 4.35 -0.34 35.63
N SER A 24 3.28 -0.59 36.37
CA SER A 24 3.18 -1.79 37.21
C SER A 24 2.80 -2.99 36.33
N VAL A 25 3.78 -3.82 35.99
CA VAL A 25 3.56 -5.12 35.35
C VAL A 25 3.19 -6.14 36.44
N THR A 26 1.91 -6.34 36.69
CA THR A 26 1.43 -7.46 37.50
C THR A 26 1.42 -8.74 36.66
N THR A 27 2.47 -9.55 36.78
CA THR A 27 2.46 -10.94 36.29
C THR A 27 1.62 -11.79 37.24
N ALA A 28 0.32 -11.90 36.97
CA ALA A 28 -0.51 -12.89 37.63
C ALA A 28 -0.08 -14.28 37.16
N GLY A 29 0.78 -14.93 37.94
CA GLY A 29 1.21 -16.31 37.74
C GLY A 29 0.10 -17.29 38.10
N ALA A 30 -0.94 -17.36 37.26
CA ALA A 30 -1.79 -18.54 37.21
C ALA A 30 -1.09 -19.56 36.31
N ALA A 31 -0.70 -20.70 36.88
CA ALA A 31 -0.28 -21.86 36.11
C ALA A 31 -1.48 -22.31 35.25
N ALA A 32 -1.55 -21.79 34.02
CA ALA A 32 -2.52 -22.23 33.05
C ALA A 32 -2.32 -23.73 32.84
N PRO A 33 -3.38 -24.57 32.93
CA PRO A 33 -3.28 -25.96 32.51
C PRO A 33 -2.71 -25.98 31.10
N ALA A 34 -1.89 -26.97 30.76
CA ALA A 34 -1.28 -27.13 29.44
C ALA A 34 -2.36 -26.93 28.37
N ALA A 35 -2.46 -25.69 27.89
CA ALA A 35 -3.47 -25.30 26.95
C ALA A 35 -3.11 -26.10 25.72
N GLU A 36 -4.02 -26.98 25.29
CA GLU A 36 -4.10 -27.34 23.89
C GLU A 36 -3.81 -26.05 23.14
N PHE A 37 -2.72 -26.00 22.36
CA PHE A 37 -2.33 -24.77 21.66
C PHE A 37 -3.47 -24.44 20.70
N GLU A 38 -4.49 -23.75 21.20
CA GLU A 38 -5.57 -23.22 20.42
C GLU A 38 -4.91 -22.15 19.58
N TYR A 39 -4.81 -22.43 18.29
CA TYR A 39 -4.24 -21.49 17.35
C TYR A 39 -5.37 -20.52 16.98
N PRO A 40 -5.42 -19.30 17.57
CA PRO A 40 -6.52 -18.38 17.35
C PRO A 40 -6.65 -18.00 15.86
N GLU A 41 -5.56 -18.13 15.08
CA GLU A 41 -5.58 -17.98 13.62
C GLU A 41 -6.51 -18.97 12.88
N LEU A 42 -6.82 -20.13 13.47
CA LEU A 42 -7.75 -21.10 12.87
C LEU A 42 -9.22 -20.75 13.15
N ALA A 43 -9.49 -19.93 14.17
CA ALA A 43 -10.84 -19.47 14.51
C ALA A 43 -11.28 -18.22 13.71
N VAL A 44 -10.40 -17.68 12.87
CA VAL A 44 -10.64 -16.44 12.13
C VAL A 44 -11.57 -16.67 10.96
N THR A 45 -12.61 -15.83 10.85
CA THR A 45 -13.50 -15.83 9.70
C THR A 45 -13.46 -14.47 8.98
N PRO A 46 -13.18 -14.44 7.65
CA PRO A 46 -12.71 -15.56 6.83
C PRO A 46 -11.24 -15.88 7.09
N ARG A 47 -10.87 -17.16 6.93
CA ARG A 47 -9.47 -17.62 6.95
C ARG A 47 -8.69 -17.05 5.77
N ALA A 48 -7.34 -17.11 5.81
CA ALA A 48 -6.51 -16.65 4.70
C ALA A 48 -6.77 -17.48 3.44
N SER A 49 -6.89 -18.81 3.59
CA SER A 49 -7.19 -19.72 2.48
C SER A 49 -8.60 -19.51 1.91
N GLU A 50 -9.60 -19.20 2.74
CA GLU A 50 -10.96 -18.85 2.31
C GLU A 50 -11.00 -17.52 1.58
N ARG A 51 -10.26 -16.51 2.06
CA ARG A 51 -10.14 -15.23 1.39
C ARG A 51 -9.47 -15.37 0.04
N LEU A 52 -8.42 -16.18 -0.04
CA LEU A 52 -7.74 -16.48 -1.28
C LEU A 52 -8.70 -17.11 -2.30
N ASP A 53 -9.56 -18.03 -1.86
CA ASP A 53 -10.58 -18.65 -2.70
C ASP A 53 -11.64 -17.64 -3.18
N MET A 54 -12.14 -16.79 -2.27
CA MET A 54 -13.07 -15.72 -2.62
C MET A 54 -12.49 -14.72 -3.62
N GLU A 55 -11.22 -14.33 -3.46
CA GLU A 55 -10.58 -13.40 -4.39
C GLU A 55 -10.17 -14.09 -5.69
N ALA A 56 -9.82 -15.38 -5.69
CA ALA A 56 -9.59 -16.16 -6.90
C ALA A 56 -10.85 -16.23 -7.78
N GLY A 57 -12.03 -16.43 -7.17
CA GLY A 57 -13.31 -16.42 -7.90
C GLY A 57 -13.65 -15.05 -8.50
N LYS A 58 -13.25 -13.96 -7.84
CA LYS A 58 -13.51 -12.57 -8.29
C LYS A 58 -12.40 -12.02 -9.20
N GLU A 59 -11.28 -12.73 -9.33
CA GLU A 59 -10.11 -12.25 -10.06
C GLU A 59 -10.42 -12.08 -11.54
N ALA A 60 -11.17 -13.03 -12.14
CA ALA A 60 -11.58 -12.99 -13.54
C ALA A 60 -12.36 -11.73 -13.90
N ASP A 61 -13.32 -11.35 -13.07
CA ASP A 61 -14.19 -10.19 -13.30
C ASP A 61 -13.43 -8.86 -13.16
N ARG A 62 -12.34 -8.86 -12.37
CA ARG A 62 -11.58 -7.66 -12.00
C ARG A 62 -10.26 -7.50 -12.74
N LYS A 63 -9.95 -8.38 -13.69
CA LYS A 63 -8.68 -8.37 -14.46
C LYS A 63 -8.35 -6.99 -15.01
N TRP A 64 -9.31 -6.37 -15.70
CA TRP A 64 -9.13 -5.06 -16.32
C TRP A 64 -9.15 -3.92 -15.31
N THR A 65 -10.06 -3.96 -14.34
CA THR A 65 -10.18 -2.89 -13.34
C THR A 65 -8.98 -2.79 -12.41
N THR A 66 -8.25 -3.89 -12.21
CA THR A 66 -7.09 -3.94 -11.31
C THR A 66 -5.94 -3.05 -11.77
N HIS A 67 -5.78 -2.84 -13.08
CA HIS A 67 -4.68 -2.05 -13.64
C HIS A 67 -5.06 -0.62 -14.04
N LEU A 68 -6.31 -0.19 -13.79
CA LEU A 68 -6.81 1.12 -14.21
C LEU A 68 -5.94 2.31 -13.77
N PRO A 69 -5.42 2.38 -12.52
CA PRO A 69 -4.59 3.51 -12.12
C PRO A 69 -3.33 3.68 -12.97
N ILE A 70 -2.67 2.57 -13.33
CA ILE A 70 -1.48 2.58 -14.21
C ILE A 70 -1.90 2.87 -15.65
N GLN A 71 -2.98 2.26 -16.14
CA GLN A 71 -3.48 2.49 -17.49
C GLN A 71 -3.87 3.95 -17.72
N PHE A 72 -4.48 4.60 -16.74
CA PHE A 72 -4.83 6.01 -16.81
C PHE A 72 -3.59 6.88 -16.98
N SER A 73 -2.60 6.72 -16.09
CA SER A 73 -1.30 7.41 -16.19
C SER A 73 -0.65 7.16 -17.55
N ALA A 74 -0.54 5.90 -17.96
CA ALA A 74 0.08 5.51 -19.21
C ALA A 74 -0.62 6.11 -20.43
N THR A 75 -1.97 6.10 -20.44
CA THR A 75 -2.78 6.71 -21.51
C THR A 75 -2.51 8.20 -21.61
N THR A 76 -2.49 8.92 -20.48
CA THR A 76 -2.21 10.36 -20.49
C THR A 76 -0.79 10.68 -20.97
N THR A 77 0.21 9.88 -20.58
CA THR A 77 1.59 10.01 -21.08
C THR A 77 1.67 9.74 -22.58
N THR A 78 0.97 8.71 -23.09
CA THR A 78 0.92 8.40 -24.51
C THR A 78 0.29 9.54 -25.31
N ILE A 79 -0.85 10.06 -24.85
CA ILE A 79 -1.53 11.17 -25.51
C ILE A 79 -0.64 12.41 -25.53
N ALA A 80 0.00 12.75 -24.41
CA ALA A 80 0.93 13.86 -24.35
C ALA A 80 2.10 13.70 -25.35
N GLY A 81 2.68 12.49 -25.43
CA GLY A 81 3.74 12.19 -26.40
C GLY A 81 3.28 12.32 -27.85
N ILE A 82 2.09 11.82 -28.18
CA ILE A 82 1.50 11.95 -29.53
C ILE A 82 1.25 13.43 -29.86
N LEU A 83 0.69 14.21 -28.92
CA LEU A 83 0.44 15.63 -29.14
C LEU A 83 1.74 16.43 -29.34
N GLN A 84 2.82 16.05 -28.65
CA GLN A 84 4.14 16.67 -28.84
C GLN A 84 4.75 16.30 -30.20
N LEU A 85 4.58 15.05 -30.67
CA LEU A 85 4.98 14.63 -32.03
C LEU A 85 4.22 15.34 -33.15
N MET A 86 3.02 15.86 -32.87
CA MET A 86 2.18 16.58 -33.83
C MET A 86 2.36 18.10 -33.77
N ASP A 87 3.20 18.62 -32.87
CA ASP A 87 3.43 20.06 -32.74
C ASP A 87 4.20 20.56 -33.98
N PRO A 88 3.66 21.51 -34.77
CA PRO A 88 4.27 21.95 -36.01
C PRO A 88 5.58 22.73 -35.81
N ASN A 89 5.85 23.22 -34.60
CA ASN A 89 7.11 23.87 -34.25
C ASN A 89 8.14 22.82 -33.80
N ASP A 90 8.53 21.97 -34.76
CA ASP A 90 9.34 20.78 -34.53
C ASP A 90 10.84 21.11 -34.44
N ASP A 91 11.36 21.13 -33.21
CA ASP A 91 12.78 20.95 -32.95
C ASP A 91 13.06 19.45 -32.75
N LYS A 92 14.20 18.96 -33.28
CA LYS A 92 14.59 17.53 -33.16
C LYS A 92 14.43 16.96 -31.73
N ASN A 93 14.76 17.77 -30.71
CA ASN A 93 14.65 17.38 -29.31
C ASN A 93 13.18 17.22 -28.84
N SER A 94 12.25 18.02 -29.39
CA SER A 94 10.81 17.91 -29.10
C SER A 94 10.23 16.63 -29.69
N THR A 95 10.60 16.30 -30.94
CA THR A 95 10.19 15.02 -31.56
C THR A 95 10.74 13.82 -30.80
N GLU A 96 12.02 13.84 -30.40
CA GLU A 96 12.60 12.77 -29.57
C GLU A 96 11.85 12.63 -28.24
N ALA A 97 11.52 13.74 -27.58
CA ALA A 97 10.77 13.73 -26.33
C ALA A 97 9.35 13.19 -26.49
N GLY A 98 8.64 13.59 -27.55
CA GLY A 98 7.32 13.07 -27.89
C GLY A 98 7.35 11.56 -28.15
N PHE A 99 8.37 11.06 -28.86
CA PHE A 99 8.55 9.62 -29.11
C PHE A 99 8.82 8.85 -27.81
N VAL A 100 9.65 9.38 -26.92
CA VAL A 100 9.91 8.79 -25.60
C VAL A 100 8.62 8.72 -24.78
N GLY A 101 7.84 9.81 -24.72
CA GLY A 101 6.56 9.82 -24.02
C GLY A 101 5.55 8.80 -24.57
N ALA A 102 5.39 8.80 -25.90
CA ALA A 102 4.47 7.89 -26.59
C ALA A 102 4.86 6.42 -26.36
N SER A 103 6.14 6.08 -26.52
CA SER A 103 6.65 4.72 -26.36
C SER A 103 6.59 4.22 -24.91
N VAL A 104 6.95 5.05 -23.93
CA VAL A 104 6.86 4.70 -22.50
C VAL A 104 5.41 4.47 -22.10
N GLY A 105 4.50 5.38 -22.45
CA GLY A 105 3.07 5.23 -22.15
C GLY A 105 2.48 4.00 -22.84
N ALA A 106 2.72 3.80 -24.14
CA ALA A 106 2.19 2.67 -24.88
C ALA A 106 2.75 1.33 -24.37
N GLY A 107 4.04 1.30 -24.00
CA GLY A 107 4.68 0.14 -23.38
C GLY A 107 4.00 -0.29 -22.08
N TRP A 108 3.62 0.67 -21.23
CA TRP A 108 2.85 0.39 -20.01
C TRP A 108 1.43 -0.10 -20.29
N LEU A 109 0.75 0.40 -21.33
CA LEU A 109 -0.57 -0.09 -21.74
C LEU A 109 -0.51 -1.55 -22.22
N VAL A 110 0.49 -1.89 -23.03
CA VAL A 110 0.72 -3.27 -23.48
C VAL A 110 1.06 -4.17 -22.29
N LEU A 111 1.99 -3.75 -21.42
CA LEU A 111 2.39 -4.52 -20.25
C LEU A 111 1.21 -4.79 -19.31
N THR A 112 0.41 -3.77 -18.98
CA THR A 112 -0.76 -3.94 -18.12
C THR A 112 -1.84 -4.80 -18.75
N SER A 113 -2.02 -4.73 -20.07
CA SER A 113 -2.94 -5.62 -20.79
C SER A 113 -2.48 -7.07 -20.77
N LEU A 114 -1.18 -7.32 -20.92
CA LEU A 114 -0.60 -8.67 -20.79
C LEU A 114 -0.74 -9.19 -19.37
N LEU A 115 -0.46 -8.37 -18.36
CA LEU A 115 -0.65 -8.73 -16.95
C LEU A 115 -2.12 -9.04 -16.64
N ALA A 116 -3.07 -8.24 -17.10
CA ALA A 116 -4.50 -8.48 -16.88
C ALA A 116 -4.96 -9.83 -17.43
N ASN A 117 -4.40 -10.27 -18.57
CA ASN A 117 -4.80 -11.51 -19.22
C ASN A 117 -4.06 -12.76 -18.68
N HIS A 118 -2.76 -12.64 -18.41
CA HIS A 118 -1.90 -13.78 -18.10
C HIS A 118 -1.52 -13.91 -16.63
N TYR A 119 -1.63 -12.84 -15.85
CA TYR A 119 -1.20 -12.85 -14.45
C TYR A 119 -2.40 -12.89 -13.50
N ALA A 120 -2.70 -14.10 -13.01
CA ALA A 120 -3.77 -14.38 -12.05
C ALA A 120 -3.18 -14.93 -10.73
N PRO A 121 -2.57 -14.07 -9.89
CA PRO A 121 -1.87 -14.50 -8.68
C PRO A 121 -2.78 -15.22 -7.69
N TYR A 122 -4.07 -14.85 -7.57
CA TYR A 122 -4.96 -15.51 -6.62
C TYR A 122 -5.41 -16.88 -7.10
N ALA A 123 -5.83 -17.01 -8.35
CA ALA A 123 -6.24 -18.29 -8.92
C ALA A 123 -5.08 -19.31 -8.92
N SER A 124 -3.86 -18.88 -9.23
CA SER A 124 -2.67 -19.74 -9.18
C SER A 124 -2.31 -20.16 -7.75
N ALA A 125 -2.30 -19.23 -6.80
CA ALA A 125 -2.06 -19.54 -5.39
C ALA A 125 -3.16 -20.42 -4.78
N GLN A 126 -4.42 -20.24 -5.19
CA GLN A 126 -5.55 -21.05 -4.73
C GLN A 126 -5.38 -22.51 -5.13
N LYS A 127 -4.93 -22.79 -6.36
CA LYS A 127 -4.65 -24.16 -6.82
C LYS A 127 -3.56 -24.84 -5.99
N GLU A 128 -2.52 -24.09 -5.64
CA GLU A 128 -1.43 -24.59 -4.79
C GLU A 128 -1.93 -24.89 -3.36
N VAL A 129 -2.63 -23.94 -2.74
CA VAL A 129 -3.17 -24.07 -1.39
C VAL A 129 -4.27 -25.13 -1.31
N ALA A 130 -5.03 -25.35 -2.39
CA ALA A 130 -6.06 -26.39 -2.47
C ALA A 130 -5.47 -27.81 -2.45
N GLY A 131 -4.26 -28.01 -3.00
CA GLY A 131 -3.56 -29.29 -3.00
C GLY A 131 -2.91 -29.68 -1.66
N MET A 132 -2.87 -28.77 -0.69
CA MET A 132 -2.23 -29.03 0.61
C MET A 132 -3.11 -29.86 1.55
N ALA A 133 -2.48 -30.74 2.33
CA ALA A 133 -3.15 -31.55 3.35
C ALA A 133 -3.76 -30.67 4.47
N LYS A 134 -4.83 -31.17 5.10
CA LYS A 134 -5.60 -30.46 6.15
C LYS A 134 -5.86 -31.31 7.39
N ARG A 135 -5.15 -32.44 7.54
CA ARG A 135 -5.54 -33.49 8.49
C ARG A 135 -5.15 -33.14 9.91
N SER A 136 -3.98 -32.52 10.10
CA SER A 136 -3.51 -32.09 11.42
C SER A 136 -3.66 -30.57 11.63
N PRO A 137 -3.80 -30.08 12.88
CA PRO A 137 -3.79 -28.64 13.18
C PRO A 137 -2.52 -27.95 12.62
N ARG A 138 -1.37 -28.61 12.74
CA ARG A 138 -0.10 -28.14 12.18
C ARG A 138 -0.15 -27.96 10.65
N GLU A 139 -0.73 -28.92 9.93
CA GLU A 139 -0.91 -28.81 8.47
C GLU A 139 -1.87 -27.68 8.09
N GLN A 140 -2.94 -27.51 8.85
CA GLN A 140 -3.88 -26.40 8.62
C GLN A 140 -3.18 -25.05 8.79
N LEU A 141 -2.36 -24.89 9.83
CA LEU A 141 -1.57 -23.67 10.03
C LEU A 141 -0.58 -23.41 8.90
N LEU A 142 0.13 -24.46 8.46
CA LEU A 142 1.06 -24.33 7.34
C LEU A 142 0.33 -23.83 6.09
N ARG A 143 -0.84 -24.41 5.81
CA ARG A 143 -1.71 -24.02 4.71
C ARG A 143 -2.16 -22.56 4.81
N GLU A 144 -2.57 -22.12 6.00
CA GLU A 144 -2.95 -20.72 6.24
C GLU A 144 -1.77 -19.76 6.09
N ARG A 145 -0.58 -20.10 6.61
CA ARG A 145 0.63 -19.27 6.46
C ARG A 145 1.03 -19.12 4.99
N ILE A 146 0.99 -20.20 4.21
CA ILE A 146 1.29 -20.15 2.78
C ILE A 146 0.25 -19.31 2.04
N ALA A 147 -1.04 -19.43 2.37
CA ALA A 147 -2.06 -18.57 1.80
C ALA A 147 -1.80 -17.08 2.11
N GLU A 148 -1.42 -16.74 3.35
CA GLU A 148 -1.04 -15.38 3.74
C GLU A 148 0.17 -14.86 2.96
N GLU A 149 1.22 -15.66 2.84
CA GLU A 149 2.43 -15.31 2.07
C GLU A 149 2.10 -15.01 0.61
N ARG A 150 1.20 -15.77 0.00
CA ARG A 150 0.76 -15.53 -1.38
C ARG A 150 -0.05 -14.24 -1.53
N LEU A 151 -0.91 -13.91 -0.57
CA LEU A 151 -1.62 -12.62 -0.55
C LEU A 151 -0.63 -11.44 -0.44
N GLU A 152 0.38 -11.56 0.41
CA GLU A 152 1.42 -10.52 0.59
C GLU A 152 2.37 -10.40 -0.61
N ALA A 153 2.70 -11.52 -1.26
CA ALA A 153 3.51 -11.52 -2.47
C ALA A 153 2.83 -10.73 -3.60
N ALA A 154 1.52 -10.95 -3.82
CA ALA A 154 0.73 -10.19 -4.79
C ALA A 154 0.71 -8.69 -4.46
N ALA A 155 0.51 -8.33 -3.18
CA ALA A 155 0.53 -6.93 -2.75
C ALA A 155 1.91 -6.26 -2.97
N THR A 156 3.00 -6.99 -2.71
CA THR A 156 4.36 -6.50 -2.91
C THR A 156 4.67 -6.30 -4.40
N ALA A 157 4.24 -7.24 -5.25
CA ALA A 157 4.35 -7.12 -6.70
C ALA A 157 3.61 -5.87 -7.22
N ALA A 158 2.37 -5.65 -6.80
CA ALA A 158 1.61 -4.44 -7.15
C ALA A 158 2.33 -3.15 -6.72
N ARG A 159 2.89 -3.12 -5.51
CA ARG A 159 3.57 -1.92 -5.00
C ARG A 159 4.82 -1.58 -5.82
N ARG A 160 5.61 -2.59 -6.19
CA ARG A 160 6.76 -2.42 -7.08
C ARG A 160 6.30 -1.92 -8.46
N LEU A 161 5.23 -2.51 -9.01
CA LEU A 161 4.68 -2.11 -10.31
C LEU A 161 4.20 -0.65 -10.31
N GLN A 162 3.51 -0.21 -9.26
CA GLN A 162 3.10 1.19 -9.10
C GLN A 162 4.31 2.13 -9.09
N TRP A 163 5.33 1.84 -8.27
CA TRP A 163 6.51 2.70 -8.19
C TRP A 163 7.29 2.76 -9.49
N PHE A 164 7.43 1.63 -10.19
CA PHE A 164 8.03 1.64 -11.53
C PHE A 164 7.19 2.46 -12.51
N SER A 165 5.88 2.26 -12.53
CA SER A 165 5.00 3.05 -13.41
C SER A 165 5.11 4.55 -13.14
N VAL A 166 5.08 4.97 -11.86
CA VAL A 166 5.26 6.37 -11.46
C VAL A 166 6.61 6.89 -11.95
N ALA A 167 7.70 6.16 -11.69
CA ALA A 167 9.04 6.59 -12.07
C ALA A 167 9.19 6.77 -13.59
N PHE A 168 8.74 5.81 -14.39
CA PHE A 168 8.85 5.87 -15.85
C PHE A 168 7.92 6.92 -16.47
N ASN A 169 6.66 7.01 -16.01
CA ASN A 169 5.71 7.99 -16.56
C ASN A 169 6.06 9.42 -16.13
N ALA A 170 6.43 9.65 -14.87
CA ALA A 170 6.87 10.97 -14.40
C ALA A 170 8.18 11.38 -15.06
N GLY A 171 9.12 10.44 -15.24
CA GLY A 171 10.38 10.69 -15.97
C GLY A 171 10.13 11.08 -17.43
N ALA A 172 9.28 10.33 -18.14
CA ALA A 172 8.92 10.65 -19.52
C ALA A 172 8.17 11.98 -19.62
N ALA A 173 7.19 12.24 -18.74
CA ALA A 173 6.46 13.50 -18.71
C ALA A 173 7.35 14.70 -18.39
N GLY A 174 8.30 14.55 -17.46
CA GLY A 174 9.30 15.57 -17.16
C GLY A 174 10.22 15.86 -18.35
N PHE A 175 10.66 14.82 -19.06
CA PHE A 175 11.46 14.97 -20.28
C PHE A 175 10.68 15.67 -21.40
N MET A 176 9.40 15.31 -21.60
CA MET A 176 8.49 16.00 -22.51
C MET A 176 8.33 17.47 -22.15
N ALA A 177 8.01 17.78 -20.89
CA ALA A 177 7.80 19.15 -20.43
C ALA A 177 9.05 20.02 -20.57
N ALA A 178 10.25 19.46 -20.34
CA ALA A 178 11.52 20.18 -20.50
C ALA A 178 11.86 20.53 -21.95
N ASN A 179 11.30 19.79 -22.93
CA ASN A 179 11.54 19.98 -24.36
C ASN A 179 10.30 20.48 -25.11
N ALA A 180 9.21 20.84 -24.40
CA ALA A 180 8.00 21.34 -25.02
C ALA A 180 8.11 22.85 -25.28
N ASN A 181 7.50 23.31 -26.38
CA ASN A 181 7.44 24.72 -26.70
C ASN A 181 6.65 25.50 -25.63
N PRO A 182 7.14 26.68 -25.20
CA PRO A 182 6.39 27.52 -24.26
C PRO A 182 5.01 27.88 -24.83
N ASN A 183 3.98 27.79 -24.00
CA ASN A 183 2.57 28.10 -24.35
C ASN A 183 1.93 27.18 -25.41
N SER A 184 2.51 26.01 -25.69
CA SER A 184 1.88 25.01 -26.57
C SER A 184 0.89 24.12 -25.83
N VAL A 185 0.00 23.46 -26.59
CA VAL A 185 -0.89 22.40 -26.06
C VAL A 185 -0.07 21.21 -25.56
N SER A 186 1.08 20.92 -26.19
CA SER A 186 1.99 19.84 -25.78
C SER A 186 2.57 20.08 -24.38
N MET A 187 2.90 21.32 -24.01
CA MET A 187 3.36 21.68 -22.66
C MET A 187 2.27 21.43 -21.60
N VAL A 188 1.03 21.84 -21.88
CA VAL A 188 -0.11 21.60 -20.98
C VAL A 188 -0.38 20.11 -20.82
N ALA A 189 -0.35 19.34 -21.92
CA ALA A 189 -0.53 17.90 -21.91
C ALA A 189 0.59 17.18 -21.14
N ALA A 190 1.86 17.58 -21.32
CA ALA A 190 2.99 17.06 -20.57
C ALA A 190 2.86 17.36 -19.07
N GLY A 191 2.40 18.57 -18.70
CA GLY A 191 2.10 18.92 -17.31
C GLY A 191 0.98 18.05 -16.71
N ALA A 192 -0.11 17.82 -17.46
CA ALA A 192 -1.19 16.92 -17.03
C ALA A 192 -0.69 15.48 -16.87
N ALA A 193 0.14 15.00 -17.79
CA ALA A 193 0.77 13.68 -17.71
C ALA A 193 1.72 13.54 -16.50
N ALA A 194 2.45 14.61 -16.15
CA ALA A 194 3.32 14.62 -14.98
C ALA A 194 2.52 14.50 -13.67
N VAL A 195 1.37 15.16 -13.58
CA VAL A 195 0.47 15.04 -12.42
C VAL A 195 -0.20 13.66 -12.38
N SER A 196 -0.70 13.19 -13.52
CA SER A 196 -1.38 11.89 -13.60
C SER A 196 -0.44 10.70 -13.35
N ALA A 197 0.87 10.88 -13.53
CA ALA A 197 1.88 9.87 -13.19
C ALA A 197 1.82 9.40 -11.72
N PHE A 198 1.25 10.20 -10.83
CA PHE A 198 1.10 9.87 -9.40
C PHE A 198 -0.27 9.24 -9.05
N VAL A 199 -1.19 9.13 -10.00
CA VAL A 199 -2.49 8.45 -9.81
C VAL A 199 -2.35 7.04 -9.23
N PRO A 200 -1.38 6.19 -9.65
CA PRO A 200 -1.19 4.88 -9.05
C PRO A 200 -0.89 4.90 -7.55
N LEU A 201 -0.33 5.98 -6.99
CA LEU A 201 -0.07 6.07 -5.54
C LEU A 201 -1.31 6.44 -4.74
N ILE A 202 -2.20 7.25 -5.34
CA ILE A 202 -3.45 7.70 -4.71
C ILE A 202 -4.48 6.56 -4.69
N PHE A 203 -4.54 5.77 -5.77
CA PHE A 203 -5.48 4.67 -5.91
C PHE A 203 -4.77 3.32 -5.74
N PRO A 204 -4.83 2.71 -4.54
CA PRO A 204 -4.13 1.48 -4.26
C PRO A 204 -4.71 0.31 -5.06
N TYR A 205 -3.81 -0.54 -5.58
CA TYR A 205 -4.18 -1.81 -6.21
C TYR A 205 -5.08 -2.66 -5.32
N ARG A 206 -6.03 -3.38 -5.93
CA ARG A 206 -6.87 -4.36 -5.22
C ARG A 206 -6.01 -5.36 -4.44
N TRP A 207 -4.88 -5.79 -5.01
CA TRP A 207 -3.97 -6.73 -4.34
C TRP A 207 -3.45 -6.21 -3.00
N GLN A 208 -3.19 -4.91 -2.91
CA GLN A 208 -2.74 -4.28 -1.68
C GLN A 208 -3.88 -4.11 -0.67
N GLN A 209 -5.09 -3.81 -1.14
CA GLN A 209 -6.27 -3.72 -0.28
C GLN A 209 -6.57 -5.06 0.38
N VAL A 210 -6.59 -6.16 -0.40
CA VAL A 210 -6.84 -7.51 0.12
C VAL A 210 -5.84 -7.91 1.21
N ALA A 211 -4.54 -7.69 0.96
CA ALA A 211 -3.50 -7.99 1.95
C ALA A 211 -3.57 -7.08 3.19
N ARG A 212 -3.92 -5.79 3.01
CA ARG A 212 -4.14 -4.87 4.12
C ARG A 212 -5.34 -5.29 4.96
N ASP A 213 -6.44 -5.66 4.31
CA ASP A 213 -7.63 -6.15 4.98
C ASP A 213 -7.29 -7.41 5.77
N GLN A 214 -6.57 -8.38 5.17
CA GLN A 214 -6.14 -9.59 5.86
C GLN A 214 -5.30 -9.29 7.10
N ARG A 215 -4.32 -8.39 6.99
CA ARG A 215 -3.54 -7.91 8.14
C ARG A 215 -4.40 -7.23 9.19
N ASN A 216 -5.38 -6.42 8.80
CA ASN A 216 -6.29 -5.77 9.73
C ASN A 216 -7.15 -6.78 10.48
N TYR A 217 -7.62 -7.84 9.83
CA TYR A 217 -8.33 -8.93 10.50
C TYR A 217 -7.41 -9.64 11.50
N LYS A 218 -6.20 -10.00 11.09
CA LYS A 218 -5.19 -10.61 11.98
C LYS A 218 -4.93 -9.74 13.21
N LYS A 219 -4.73 -8.43 13.01
CA LYS A 219 -4.54 -7.47 14.11
C LYS A 219 -5.71 -7.44 15.07
N LYS A 220 -6.95 -7.60 14.64
CA LYS A 220 -8.11 -7.60 15.56
C LYS A 220 -8.10 -8.77 16.54
N ILE A 221 -7.45 -9.88 16.22
CA ILE A 221 -7.37 -11.07 17.08
C ILE A 221 -6.22 -10.97 18.07
N TYR A 222 -5.07 -10.46 17.61
CA TYR A 222 -3.88 -10.32 18.45
C TYR A 222 -3.76 -8.95 19.12
N ALA A 223 -4.67 -8.00 18.84
CA ALA A 223 -4.68 -6.72 19.52
C ALA A 223 -5.11 -6.91 20.97
N PRO A 224 -4.41 -6.29 21.94
CA PRO A 224 -4.90 -6.29 23.31
C PRO A 224 -6.27 -5.63 23.36
N LEU A 225 -7.18 -6.24 24.11
CA LEU A 225 -8.41 -5.58 24.51
C LEU A 225 -8.04 -4.48 25.50
N ALA A 226 -7.93 -3.26 25.00
CA ALA A 226 -7.70 -2.08 25.81
C ALA A 226 -9.02 -1.66 26.46
N THR A 227 -9.14 -1.88 27.76
CA THR A 227 -10.30 -1.45 28.54
C THR A 227 -9.89 -0.26 29.37
N ALA A 228 -10.56 0.88 29.15
CA ALA A 228 -10.45 2.03 30.04
C ALA A 228 -11.16 1.68 31.35
N THR A 229 -10.45 1.80 32.46
CA THR A 229 -10.98 1.55 33.80
C THR A 229 -10.49 2.63 34.75
N VAL A 230 -11.00 2.62 35.97
CA VAL A 230 -10.54 3.52 37.03
C VAL A 230 -9.76 2.65 38.01
N LEU A 231 -8.47 2.95 38.19
CA LEU A 231 -7.59 2.22 39.09
C LEU A 231 -7.31 3.08 40.33
N PRO A 232 -7.39 2.51 41.55
CA PRO A 232 -6.96 3.23 42.74
C PRO A 232 -5.43 3.42 42.69
N GLU A 233 -4.97 4.65 42.84
CA GLU A 233 -3.55 4.98 42.88
C GLU A 233 -2.93 4.42 44.18
N PRO A 234 -1.81 3.66 44.12
CA PRO A 234 -1.27 2.96 45.28
C PRO A 234 -0.80 3.87 46.43
N SER A 235 -0.42 5.11 46.12
CA SER A 235 0.15 6.07 47.08
C SER A 235 -0.91 6.93 47.76
N THR A 236 -1.95 7.32 47.03
CA THR A 236 -2.95 8.31 47.48
C THR A 236 -4.33 7.68 47.75
N GLY A 237 -4.59 6.48 47.21
CA GLY A 237 -5.91 5.87 47.18
C GLY A 237 -6.90 6.61 46.28
N ALA A 238 -6.47 7.66 45.57
CA ALA A 238 -7.30 8.41 44.66
C ALA A 238 -7.61 7.57 43.42
N LEU A 239 -8.84 7.71 42.91
CA LEU A 239 -9.25 7.07 41.68
C LEU A 239 -8.62 7.77 40.48
N ALA A 240 -7.72 7.10 39.78
CA ALA A 240 -7.07 7.60 38.57
C ALA A 240 -7.58 6.85 37.33
N PRO A 241 -7.73 7.53 36.18
CA PRO A 241 -8.02 6.84 34.92
C PRO A 241 -6.84 5.92 34.57
N GLY A 242 -7.15 4.65 34.34
CA GLY A 242 -6.20 3.60 34.00
C GLY A 242 -6.56 2.91 32.69
N LEU A 243 -5.54 2.40 32.00
CA LEU A 243 -5.70 1.58 30.81
C LEU A 243 -5.28 0.15 31.17
N VAL A 244 -6.21 -0.80 31.14
CA VAL A 244 -5.89 -2.22 31.28
C VAL A 244 -5.80 -2.83 29.89
N LEU A 245 -4.65 -3.43 29.59
CA LEU A 245 -4.41 -4.16 28.35
C LEU A 245 -4.52 -5.65 28.65
N THR A 246 -5.58 -6.29 28.17
CA THR A 246 -5.72 -7.74 28.25
C THR A 246 -5.31 -8.35 26.91
N PHE A 247 -4.30 -9.21 26.94
CA PHE A 247 -3.88 -9.98 25.79
C PHE A 247 -4.54 -11.36 25.85
N LEU A 248 -5.15 -11.79 24.73
CA LEU A 248 -5.61 -13.16 24.53
C LEU A 248 -4.42 -13.91 23.90
N PHE A 249 -3.66 -14.62 24.72
CA PHE A 249 -2.64 -15.57 24.28
C PHE A 249 -2.86 -16.93 24.92
#